data_AF-A0A4Y1QXV3-F1
#
_entry.id   AF-A0A4Y1QXV3-F1
#
_cell.length_a   1.000
_cell.length_b   1.000
_cell.length_c   1.000
_cell.angle_alpha   90.00
_cell.angle_beta   90.00
_cell.angle_gamma   90.00
#
_symmetry.space_group_name_H-M   'P 1'
#
loop_
_entity.id
_entity.type
_entity.pdbx_description
1 polymer ?
#
loop_
_entity_poly.entity_id
_entity_poly.type
_entity_poly.pdbx_seq_one_letter_code
_entity_poly.pdbx_strand_id
1 'polypeptide(L)'
;MFTSAVDPVTFEEAYKSLKWREAMDMEMRAIQKNETWELTTLPAGAKRIGVKWVFKTKLNEKGDVDKHKADLCKGVLSKARD
;
A
#
# COMPACT_ATOMS: atom_id res chain seq x y z
N MET A 1 11.86 15.03 1.56
CA MET A 1 10.77 14.15 1.08
C MET A 1 9.51 14.99 1.06
N PHE A 2 9.07 15.48 -0.09
CA PHE A 2 7.86 16.29 -0.19
C PHE A 2 6.66 15.34 -0.25
N THR A 3 6.06 15.04 0.90
CA THR A 3 4.72 14.46 0.97
C THR A 3 3.76 15.59 0.62
N SER A 4 3.25 15.60 -0.62
CA SER A 4 2.21 16.56 -0.99
C SER A 4 1.00 16.30 -0.10
N ALA A 5 0.36 17.35 0.43
CA ALA A 5 -0.70 17.29 1.44
C ALA A 5 -2.00 16.56 1.01
N VAL A 6 -1.95 15.85 -0.12
CA VAL A 6 -3.04 15.12 -0.79
C VAL A 6 -2.85 13.60 -0.78
N ASP A 7 -1.69 13.11 -0.34
CA ASP A 7 -1.44 11.67 -0.26
C ASP A 7 -2.14 11.10 0.98
N PRO A 8 -3.07 10.15 0.83
CA PRO A 8 -3.71 9.52 1.96
C PRO A 8 -2.67 8.74 2.75
N VAL A 9 -2.67 8.91 4.06
CA VAL A 9 -1.74 8.20 4.95
C VAL A 9 -2.34 6.89 5.46
N THR A 10 -3.67 6.77 5.36
CA THR A 10 -4.42 5.58 5.78
C THR A 10 -5.16 4.91 4.63
N PHE A 11 -5.40 3.60 4.78
CA PHE A 11 -6.22 2.84 3.85
C PHE A 11 -7.64 3.43 3.75
N GLU A 12 -8.25 3.84 4.86
CA GLU A 12 -9.61 4.39 4.86
C GLU A 12 -9.73 5.70 4.08
N GLU A 13 -8.74 6.59 4.18
CA GLU A 13 -8.69 7.82 3.39
C GLU A 13 -8.49 7.53 1.91
N ALA A 14 -7.55 6.64 1.58
CA ALA A 14 -7.30 6.22 0.22
C ALA A 14 -8.55 5.55 -0.38
N TYR A 15 -9.19 4.66 0.36
CA TYR A 15 -10.39 3.95 -0.06
C TYR A 15 -11.58 4.88 -0.26
N LYS A 16 -11.60 6.11 0.25
CA LYS A 16 -12.66 7.07 -0.10
C LYS A 16 -12.56 7.55 -1.55
N SER A 17 -11.36 7.63 -2.12
CA SER A 17 -11.14 8.08 -3.50
C SER A 17 -11.17 6.94 -4.50
N LEU A 18 -11.90 7.12 -5.60
CA LEU A 18 -11.94 6.13 -6.68
C LEU A 18 -10.55 5.88 -7.30
N LYS A 19 -9.75 6.94 -7.48
CA LYS A 19 -8.40 6.83 -8.08
C LYS A 19 -7.47 5.93 -7.27
N TRP A 20 -7.56 6.01 -5.95
CA TRP A 20 -6.76 5.20 -5.03
C TRP A 20 -7.29 3.77 -4.94
N ARG A 21 -8.62 3.56 -4.98
CA ARG A 21 -9.21 2.22 -5.08
C ARG A 21 -8.76 1.49 -6.34
N GLU A 22 -8.78 2.16 -7.49
CA GLU A 22 -8.31 1.56 -8.76
C GLU A 22 -6.82 1.18 -8.68
N ALA A 23 -5.99 2.03 -8.06
CA ALA A 23 -4.59 1.72 -7.85
C ALA A 23 -4.39 0.50 -6.92
N MET A 24 -5.15 0.40 -5.83
CA MET A 24 -5.13 -0.76 -4.94
C MET A 24 -5.58 -2.04 -5.65
N ASP A 25 -6.66 -1.97 -6.42
CA ASP A 25 -7.20 -3.14 -7.14
C ASP A 25 -6.21 -3.64 -8.20
N MET A 26 -5.53 -2.73 -8.90
CA MET A 26 -4.46 -3.10 -9.84
C MET A 26 -3.33 -3.82 -9.11
N GLU A 27 -2.88 -3.32 -7.96
CA GLU A 27 -1.83 -3.94 -7.16
C GLU A 27 -2.27 -5.30 -6.61
N MET A 28 -3.50 -5.41 -6.09
CA MET A 28 -4.07 -6.68 -5.62
C MET A 28 -4.14 -7.73 -6.73
N ARG A 29 -4.57 -7.34 -7.94
CA ARG A 29 -4.57 -8.23 -9.11
C ARG A 29 -3.16 -8.63 -9.53
N ALA A 30 -2.20 -7.71 -9.46
CA ALA A 30 -0.80 -8.02 -9.74
C ALA A 30 -0.23 -9.03 -8.73
N ILE A 31 -0.53 -8.87 -7.44
CA ILE A 31 -0.13 -9.80 -6.37
C ILE A 31 -0.76 -11.18 -6.59
N GLN A 32 -2.05 -11.24 -6.90
CA GLN A 32 -2.75 -12.50 -7.21
C GLN A 32 -2.15 -13.18 -8.45
N LYS A 33 -1.88 -12.41 -9.50
CA LYS A 33 -1.28 -12.93 -10.74
C LYS A 33 0.13 -13.45 -10.53
N ASN A 34 0.86 -12.92 -9.55
CA ASN A 34 2.24 -13.32 -9.30
C ASN A 34 2.37 -14.61 -8.47
N GLU A 35 1.26 -15.32 -8.17
CA GLU A 35 1.14 -16.65 -7.51
C GLU A 35 1.99 -16.86 -6.24
N THR A 36 2.56 -15.80 -5.69
CA THR A 36 3.54 -15.84 -4.60
C THR A 36 2.90 -15.63 -3.22
N TRP A 37 1.59 -15.37 -3.19
CA TRP A 37 0.84 -15.02 -1.98
C TRP A 37 -0.50 -15.75 -1.94
N GLU A 38 -0.62 -16.74 -1.07
CA GLU A 38 -1.90 -17.33 -0.69
C GLU A 38 -2.36 -16.71 0.64
N LEU A 39 -3.63 -16.31 0.68
CA LEU A 39 -4.26 -15.70 1.86
C LEU A 39 -4.63 -16.82 2.84
N THR A 40 -3.63 -17.34 3.56
CA THR A 40 -3.83 -18.47 4.49
C THR A 40 -4.24 -18.00 5.88
N THR A 41 -4.95 -18.88 6.59
CA THR A 41 -5.25 -18.66 8.01
C THR A 41 -3.96 -18.71 8.82
N LEU A 42 -3.76 -17.75 9.73
CA LEU A 42 -2.54 -17.67 10.54
C LEU A 42 -2.40 -18.96 11.37
N PRO A 43 -1.39 -19.82 11.12
CA PRO A 43 -1.23 -21.02 11.91
C PRO A 43 -0.88 -20.66 13.36
N ALA A 44 -1.36 -21.47 14.31
CA ALA A 44 -1.14 -21.22 15.73
C ALA A 44 0.37 -21.11 16.04
N GLY A 45 0.78 -19.98 16.60
CA GLY A 45 2.19 -19.69 16.93
C GLY A 45 2.98 -18.95 15.85
N ALA A 46 2.41 -18.69 14.67
CA ALA A 46 3.07 -17.86 13.65
C ALA A 46 2.94 -16.37 13.94
N LYS A 47 4.03 -15.62 13.73
CA LYS A 47 4.03 -14.17 13.82
C LYS A 47 3.36 -13.59 12.57
N ARG A 48 2.22 -12.90 12.75
CA ARG A 48 1.55 -12.18 11.67
C ARG A 48 2.52 -11.15 11.10
N ILE A 49 2.86 -11.28 9.81
CA ILE A 49 3.52 -10.21 9.07
C ILE A 49 2.44 -9.18 8.77
N GLY A 50 2.58 -7.98 9.34
CA GLY A 50 1.68 -6.88 9.02
C GLY A 50 1.95 -6.45 7.59
N VAL A 51 0.93 -6.38 6.75
CA VAL A 51 1.05 -5.68 5.46
C VAL A 51 0.60 -4.24 5.66
N LYS A 52 1.33 -3.29 5.07
CA LYS A 52 0.98 -1.86 5.13
C LYS A 52 0.88 -1.33 3.71
N TRP A 53 -0.20 -0.63 3.43
CA TRP A 53 -0.35 0.13 2.19
C TRP A 53 0.53 1.38 2.22
N VAL A 54 1.24 1.62 1.12
CA VAL A 54 2.00 2.84 0.87
C VAL A 54 1.37 3.54 -0.32
N PHE A 55 0.83 4.73 -0.08
CA PHE A 55 0.28 5.59 -1.13
C PHE A 55 1.29 6.66 -1.48
N LYS A 56 1.51 6.86 -2.78
CA LYS A 56 2.44 7.86 -3.27
C LYS A 56 1.90 8.47 -4.54
N THR A 57 1.79 9.79 -4.55
CA THR A 57 1.47 10.50 -5.78
C THR A 57 2.75 10.83 -6.54
N LYS A 58 2.79 10.46 -7.82
CA LYS A 58 3.81 10.95 -8.75
C LYS A 58 3.35 12.28 -9.31
N LEU A 59 4.22 13.29 -9.18
CA LEU A 59 4.05 14.60 -9.80
C LEU A 59 4.82 14.63 -11.12
N ASN A 60 4.31 15.37 -12.10
CA ASN A 60 5.01 15.66 -13.34
C ASN A 60 6.02 16.81 -13.16
N GLU A 61 6.76 17.15 -14.21
CA GLU A 61 7.74 18.25 -14.21
C GLU A 61 7.13 19.63 -13.91
N LYS A 62 5.80 19.78 -14.07
CA LYS A 62 5.04 20.99 -13.76
C LYS A 62 4.54 21.03 -12.32
N GLY A 63 4.76 19.96 -11.55
CA GLY A 63 4.27 19.84 -10.17
C GLY A 63 2.83 19.36 -10.06
N ASP A 64 2.17 19.02 -11.17
CA ASP A 64 0.81 18.48 -11.16
C ASP A 64 0.80 16.96 -10.95
N VAL A 65 -0.32 16.43 -10.46
CA VAL A 65 -0.50 14.99 -10.23
C VAL A 65 -0.53 14.23 -11.55
N ASP A 66 0.53 13.47 -11.82
CA ASP A 66 0.68 12.61 -12.99
C ASP A 66 0.02 11.25 -12.76
N LYS A 67 0.30 10.61 -11.62
CA LYS A 67 -0.26 9.28 -11.30
C LYS A 67 -0.32 9.00 -9.81
N HIS A 68 -1.38 8.31 -9.39
CA HIS A 68 -1.52 7.75 -8.05
C HIS A 68 -0.94 6.33 -8.04
N LYS A 69 -0.05 6.03 -7.09
CA LYS A 69 0.57 4.70 -6.93
C LYS A 69 0.29 4.17 -5.53
N ALA A 70 -0.34 3.00 -5.47
CA ALA A 70 -0.56 2.27 -4.23
C ALA A 70 0.29 0.99 -4.28
N ASP A 71 1.14 0.80 -3.28
CA ASP A 71 2.01 -0.37 -3.18
C ASP A 71 1.75 -1.09 -1.84
N LEU A 72 1.66 -2.42 -1.87
CA LEU A 72 1.52 -3.21 -0.65
C LEU A 72 2.91 -3.64 -0.15
N CYS A 73 3.38 -3.03 0.93
CA CYS A 73 4.66 -3.37 1.54
C CYS A 73 4.47 -4.37 2.68
N LYS A 74 5.32 -5.41 2.73
CA LYS A 74 5.43 -6.27 3.90
C LYS A 74 6.10 -5.50 5.03
N GLY A 75 5.31 -5.11 6.03
CA GLY A 75 5.81 -4.58 7.27
C GLY A 75 6.38 -5.71 8.12
N VAL A 76 7.71 -5.76 8.23
CA VAL A 76 8.34 -6.49 9.34
C VAL A 76 8.06 -5.66 10.58
N LEU A 77 7.22 -6.16 11.50
CA LEU A 77 7.09 -5.53 12.82
C LEU A 77 8.38 -5.85 13.61
N SER A 78 9.44 -5.11 13.34
CA SER A 78 10.55 -4.97 14.29
C SER A 78 10.06 -4.02 15.36
N LYS A 79 9.82 -4.59 16.55
CA LYS A 79 9.74 -3.79 17.77
C LYS A 79 11.02 -2.96 17.78
N ALA A 80 10.91 -1.63 17.78
CA ALA A 80 12.04 -0.80 18.17
C ALA A 80 12.48 -1.33 19.53
N ARG A 81 13.69 -1.88 19.57
CA ARG A 81 14.29 -2.43 20.77
C ARG A 81 14.97 -1.22 21.41
N ASP A 82 14.39 -0.80 22.53
CA ASP A 82 14.83 0.17 23.55
C ASP A 82 15.39 1.52 23.09
#